data_AF-A0A946UH74-F1
#
_entry.id   AF-A0A946UH74-F1
#
_cell.length_a   1.000
_cell.length_b   1.000
_cell.length_c   1.000
_cell.angle_alpha   90.00
_cell.angle_beta   90.00
_cell.angle_gamma   90.00
#
_symmetry.space_group_name_H-M   'P 1'
#
loop_
_entity.id
_entity.type
_entity.pdbx_description
1 polymer ?
#
loop_
_entity_poly.entity_id
_entity_poly.type
_entity_poly.pdbx_seq_one_letter_code
_entity_poly.pdbx_strand_id
1 'polypeptide(L)'
;MSVIYEVTLDVDREIATEFDEWLSAHVAEMLELPGFVSAETLESETDEEDRVQRVTRYTLEGRDELNAYLAGQAAAMRQDAIERFGERFQASRRVLSESVAVSPARVEPSTCLNCGASLGGQYCGNCGQRANSRMISIWELTRDAFGDLFELDSRLWRTVLPLLTRPGQLTRDYLEGRRARYMPPFRTYLVLSIIFFLVAFFDPREELGILFEPAIAPTVTEQQEIEKQEAALKEELISDLETEGIIVGSPTLKGQLREQPEDDEPGIDITIPTDEDPSGGMTITVDDDETTDDCDMEDFAEAELPRWLAARLSQERVKAMCEKVVADKGKTLFNKLIENIPAGLIVLLPLMALALKMLYPLAQRYYVEHLLFFVHFHAFFFLLLTLQITLVRISDKLSFPTPIAPIVVVASSIYIPVYLYKAMRRVYAQGHWLTVPKFMALILTYIFGFSMMLAFALLLAAFSI
;
A
#
# COMPACT_ATOMS: atom_id res chain seq x y z
N MET A 1 -13.07 8.09 -57.62
CA MET A 1 -12.58 8.25 -56.23
C MET A 1 -12.17 9.70 -56.11
N SER A 2 -12.64 10.39 -55.08
CA SER A 2 -12.29 11.78 -54.85
C SER A 2 -10.78 11.93 -54.70
N VAL A 3 -10.23 12.98 -55.32
CA VAL A 3 -8.80 13.28 -55.29
C VAL A 3 -8.61 14.59 -54.56
N ILE A 4 -7.59 14.64 -53.70
CA ILE A 4 -7.19 15.88 -53.06
C ILE A 4 -5.95 16.39 -53.80
N TYR A 5 -6.06 17.58 -54.40
CA TYR A 5 -4.94 18.29 -55.00
C TYR A 5 -4.47 19.37 -54.05
N GLU A 6 -3.24 19.23 -53.54
CA GLU A 6 -2.69 20.15 -52.57
C GLU A 6 -1.53 20.94 -53.17
N VAL A 7 -1.56 22.25 -52.95
CA VAL A 7 -0.55 23.21 -53.41
C VAL A 7 -0.01 23.94 -52.19
N THR A 8 1.27 23.73 -51.90
CA THR A 8 2.00 24.46 -50.87
C THR A 8 2.71 25.64 -51.54
N LEU A 9 2.40 26.84 -51.07
CA LEU A 9 2.88 28.11 -51.55
C LEU A 9 3.76 28.70 -50.46
N ASP A 10 5.03 28.92 -50.78
CA ASP A 10 6.00 29.55 -49.91
C ASP A 10 6.28 30.95 -50.44
N VAL A 11 6.00 31.97 -49.64
CA VAL A 11 5.85 33.36 -50.07
C VAL A 11 6.67 34.26 -49.16
N ASP A 12 7.38 35.23 -49.74
CA ASP A 12 8.13 36.21 -48.95
C ASP A 12 7.17 37.04 -48.08
N ARG A 13 7.53 37.26 -46.81
CA ARG A 13 6.65 37.90 -45.83
C ARG A 13 6.22 39.32 -46.24
N GLU A 14 7.08 40.04 -46.96
CA GLU A 14 6.81 41.41 -47.43
C GLU A 14 5.59 41.51 -48.36
N ILE A 15 5.26 40.41 -49.06
CA ILE A 15 4.23 40.40 -50.10
C ILE A 15 3.02 39.54 -49.71
N ALA A 16 3.05 38.96 -48.50
CA ALA A 16 2.07 37.97 -48.06
C ALA A 16 0.63 38.49 -48.16
N THR A 17 0.37 39.75 -47.79
CA THR A 17 -0.99 40.33 -47.86
C THR A 17 -1.48 40.49 -49.29
N GLU A 18 -0.65 41.03 -50.18
CA GLU A 18 -0.98 41.16 -51.61
C GLU A 18 -1.17 39.79 -52.26
N PHE A 19 -0.33 38.83 -51.89
CA PHE A 19 -0.41 37.46 -52.36
C PHE A 19 -1.68 36.76 -51.89
N ASP A 20 -2.10 36.96 -50.64
CA ASP A 20 -3.32 36.39 -50.08
C ASP A 20 -4.59 36.94 -50.78
N GLU A 21 -4.62 38.24 -51.11
CA GLU A 21 -5.71 38.84 -51.89
C GLU A 21 -5.81 38.21 -53.28
N TRP A 22 -4.67 38.07 -53.97
CA TRP A 22 -4.62 37.39 -55.27
C TRP A 22 -5.00 35.91 -55.15
N LEU A 23 -4.47 35.20 -54.15
CA LEU A 23 -4.71 33.79 -53.93
C LEU A 23 -6.19 33.51 -53.69
N SER A 24 -6.89 34.36 -52.93
CA SER A 24 -8.34 34.22 -52.72
C SER A 24 -9.12 34.31 -54.03
N ALA A 25 -8.75 35.23 -54.93
CA ALA A 25 -9.39 35.35 -56.24
C ALA A 25 -9.05 34.16 -57.15
N HIS A 26 -7.78 33.73 -57.13
CA HIS A 26 -7.30 32.58 -57.89
C HIS A 26 -7.99 31.28 -57.46
N VAL A 27 -8.17 31.06 -56.16
CA VAL A 27 -8.91 29.91 -55.63
C VAL A 27 -10.36 29.93 -56.08
N ALA A 28 -11.01 31.10 -56.11
CA ALA A 28 -12.37 31.22 -56.59
C ALA A 28 -12.48 30.85 -58.08
N GLU A 29 -11.56 31.32 -58.92
CA GLU A 29 -11.50 30.94 -60.34
C GLU A 29 -11.27 29.43 -60.52
N MET A 30 -10.40 28.83 -59.71
CA MET A 30 -10.15 27.38 -59.70
C MET A 30 -11.42 26.57 -59.37
N LEU A 31 -12.29 27.07 -58.49
CA LEU A 31 -13.56 26.43 -58.13
C LEU A 31 -14.63 26.52 -59.23
N GLU A 32 -14.47 27.39 -60.23
CA GLU A 32 -15.35 27.45 -61.40
C GLU A 32 -15.00 26.36 -62.44
N LEU A 33 -13.85 25.71 -62.31
CA LEU A 33 -13.40 24.68 -63.23
C LEU A 33 -14.15 23.35 -63.02
N PRO A 34 -14.40 22.58 -64.11
CA PRO A 34 -15.11 21.30 -64.00
C PRO A 34 -14.41 20.32 -63.04
N GLY A 35 -15.18 19.77 -62.10
CA GLY A 35 -14.72 18.74 -61.16
C GLY A 35 -14.06 19.25 -59.88
N PHE A 36 -13.84 20.56 -59.72
CA PHE A 36 -13.40 21.15 -58.44
C PHE A 36 -14.62 21.39 -57.53
N VAL A 37 -14.64 20.74 -56.36
CA VAL A 37 -15.81 20.69 -55.47
C VAL A 37 -15.70 21.70 -54.34
N SER A 38 -14.52 21.78 -53.72
CA SER A 38 -14.26 22.67 -52.59
C SER A 38 -12.77 22.96 -52.48
N ALA A 39 -12.44 24.10 -51.85
CA ALA A 39 -11.07 24.49 -51.56
C ALA A 39 -10.97 24.99 -50.11
N GLU A 40 -9.87 24.66 -49.45
CA GLU A 40 -9.51 25.18 -48.14
C GLU A 40 -8.06 25.69 -48.21
N THR A 41 -7.84 26.96 -47.84
CA THR A 41 -6.50 27.54 -47.73
C THR A 41 -6.13 27.64 -46.26
N LEU A 42 -5.04 26.97 -45.90
CA LEU A 42 -4.52 26.87 -44.55
C LEU A 42 -3.20 27.63 -44.44
N GLU A 43 -2.94 28.18 -43.27
CA GLU A 43 -1.62 28.69 -42.91
C GLU A 43 -0.82 27.57 -42.23
N SER A 44 0.43 27.39 -42.65
CA SER A 44 1.33 26.39 -42.08
C SER A 44 2.42 27.11 -41.27
N GLU A 45 2.68 26.62 -40.06
CA GLU A 45 3.79 27.09 -39.23
C GLU A 45 5.11 26.71 -39.92
N THR A 46 5.94 27.71 -40.22
CA THR A 46 7.27 27.54 -40.81
C THR A 46 8.32 28.11 -39.87
N ASP A 47 9.48 27.45 -39.80
CA ASP A 47 10.62 27.90 -38.99
C ASP A 47 11.38 29.07 -39.66
N GLU A 48 11.06 29.41 -40.92
CA GLU A 48 11.67 30.52 -41.65
C GLU A 48 10.98 31.86 -41.33
N GLU A 49 11.64 32.72 -40.55
CA GLU A 49 11.06 34.01 -40.12
C GLU A 49 10.68 34.92 -41.30
N ASP A 50 11.43 34.90 -42.39
CA ASP A 50 11.22 35.81 -43.53
C ASP A 50 10.17 35.33 -44.54
N ARG A 51 9.59 34.14 -44.33
CA ARG A 51 8.64 33.52 -45.26
C ARG A 51 7.35 33.11 -44.59
N VAL A 52 6.32 32.96 -45.41
CA VAL A 52 4.97 32.61 -44.99
C VAL A 52 4.48 31.49 -45.89
N GLN A 53 3.99 30.41 -45.28
CA GLN A 53 3.54 29.24 -46.02
C GLN A 53 2.01 29.14 -46.03
N ARG A 54 1.43 29.10 -47.23
CA ARG A 54 0.01 28.83 -47.49
C ARG A 54 -0.13 27.44 -48.10
N VAL A 55 -1.06 26.64 -47.58
CA VAL A 55 -1.38 25.32 -48.13
C VAL A 55 -2.82 25.36 -48.63
N THR A 56 -3.00 25.33 -49.94
CA THR A 56 -4.33 25.27 -50.54
C THR A 56 -4.66 23.83 -50.93
N ARG A 57 -5.75 23.31 -50.37
CA ARG A 57 -6.25 21.96 -50.60
C ARG A 57 -7.53 22.02 -51.42
N TYR A 58 -7.48 21.49 -52.64
CA TYR A 58 -8.65 21.33 -53.50
C TYR A 58 -9.17 19.89 -53.42
N THR A 59 -10.47 19.73 -53.24
CA THR A 59 -11.18 18.45 -53.36
C THR A 59 -11.80 18.35 -54.74
N LEU A 60 -11.50 17.28 -55.47
CA LEU A 60 -12.03 17.02 -56.80
C LEU A 60 -12.87 15.74 -56.83
N GLU A 61 -13.86 15.69 -57.73
CA GLU A 61 -14.74 14.52 -57.93
C GLU A 61 -13.95 13.27 -58.36
N GLY A 62 -12.91 13.46 -59.18
CA GLY A 62 -12.13 12.38 -59.76
C GLY A 62 -10.74 12.80 -60.22
N ARG A 63 -10.00 11.78 -60.68
CA ARG A 63 -8.63 11.93 -61.17
C ARG A 63 -8.58 12.47 -62.60
N ASP A 64 -9.61 12.22 -63.39
CA ASP A 64 -9.66 12.57 -64.80
C ASP A 64 -9.84 14.08 -65.00
N GLU A 65 -10.64 14.71 -64.15
CA GLU A 65 -10.85 16.16 -64.10
C GLU A 65 -9.55 16.89 -63.73
N LEU A 66 -8.82 16.37 -62.74
CA LEU A 66 -7.49 16.89 -62.38
C LEU A 66 -6.51 16.77 -63.55
N ASN A 67 -6.52 15.64 -64.27
CA ASN A 67 -5.63 15.45 -65.42
C ASN A 67 -5.97 16.41 -66.56
N ALA A 68 -7.26 16.66 -66.81
CA ALA A 68 -7.71 17.64 -67.81
C ALA A 68 -7.26 19.06 -67.47
N TYR A 69 -7.40 19.47 -66.19
CA TYR A 69 -6.88 20.74 -65.70
C TYR A 69 -5.36 20.86 -65.90
N LEU A 70 -4.61 19.84 -65.48
CA LEU A 70 -3.14 19.83 -65.57
C LEU A 70 -2.63 19.88 -67.02
N ALA A 71 -3.35 19.27 -67.96
CA ALA A 71 -3.01 19.27 -69.39
C ALA A 71 -3.40 20.56 -70.11
N GLY A 72 -4.42 21.28 -69.63
CA GLY A 72 -4.94 22.49 -70.26
C GLY A 72 -4.59 23.77 -69.52
N GLN A 73 -5.43 24.15 -68.55
CA GLN A 73 -5.44 25.50 -67.96
C GLN A 73 -4.31 25.73 -66.95
N ALA A 74 -3.76 24.67 -66.34
CA ALA A 74 -2.79 24.80 -65.26
C ALA A 74 -1.51 25.56 -65.65
N ALA A 75 -1.09 25.54 -66.91
CA ALA A 75 0.08 26.30 -67.36
C ALA A 75 -0.19 27.80 -67.42
N ALA A 76 -1.32 28.19 -68.02
CA ALA A 76 -1.72 29.60 -68.15
C ALA A 76 -1.99 30.23 -66.78
N MET A 77 -2.69 29.51 -65.89
CA MET A 77 -3.00 30.01 -64.54
C MET A 77 -1.74 30.18 -63.67
N ARG A 78 -0.70 29.36 -63.87
CA ARG A 78 0.60 29.57 -63.19
C ARG A 78 1.35 30.77 -63.73
N GLN A 79 1.24 31.04 -65.02
CA GLN A 79 1.94 32.13 -65.67
C GLN A 79 1.50 33.49 -65.10
N ASP A 80 0.20 33.66 -64.80
CA ASP A 80 -0.31 34.87 -64.12
C ASP A 80 0.37 35.12 -62.77
N ALA A 81 0.54 34.08 -61.95
CA ALA A 81 1.24 34.18 -60.66
C ALA A 81 2.72 34.56 -60.82
N ILE A 82 3.41 33.93 -61.79
CA ILE A 82 4.82 34.19 -62.09
C ILE A 82 5.02 35.61 -62.60
N GLU A 83 4.13 36.12 -63.44
CA GLU A 83 4.20 37.49 -63.97
C GLU A 83 3.98 38.55 -62.87
N ARG A 84 3.14 38.26 -61.88
CA ARG A 84 2.86 39.18 -60.76
C ARG A 84 3.92 39.15 -59.67
N PHE A 85 4.38 37.97 -59.26
CA PHE A 85 5.19 37.80 -58.06
C PHE A 85 6.62 37.34 -58.31
N GLY A 86 6.94 36.88 -59.53
CA GLY A 86 8.29 36.48 -59.92
C GLY A 86 8.89 35.40 -59.02
N GLU A 87 10.13 35.61 -58.58
CA GLU A 87 10.87 34.68 -57.71
C GLU A 87 10.52 34.80 -56.22
N ARG A 88 9.63 35.72 -55.85
CA ARG A 88 9.23 35.97 -54.44
C ARG A 88 8.24 34.94 -53.88
N PHE A 89 7.87 33.95 -54.68
CA PHE A 89 7.09 32.81 -54.22
C PHE A 89 7.56 31.51 -54.89
N GLN A 90 7.32 30.40 -54.23
CA GLN A 90 7.54 29.06 -54.77
C GLN A 90 6.30 28.19 -54.52
N ALA A 91 5.91 27.41 -55.53
CA ALA A 91 4.77 26.52 -55.45
C ALA A 91 5.23 25.06 -55.59
N SER A 92 4.90 24.22 -54.61
CA SER A 92 5.04 22.77 -54.70
C SER A 92 3.66 22.12 -54.67
N ARG A 93 3.50 21.02 -55.41
CA ARG A 93 2.20 20.37 -55.59
C ARG A 93 2.28 18.88 -55.30
N ARG A 94 1.23 18.36 -54.68
CA ARG A 94 1.05 16.92 -54.47
C ARG A 94 -0.39 16.51 -54.71
N VAL A 95 -0.54 15.29 -55.20
CA VAL A 95 -1.85 14.66 -55.40
C VAL A 95 -2.01 13.58 -54.35
N LEU A 96 -3.00 13.75 -53.50
CA LEU A 96 -3.31 12.82 -52.43
C LEU A 96 -4.55 12.02 -52.85
N SER A 97 -4.40 10.70 -52.90
CA SER A 97 -5.51 9.76 -53.03
C SER A 97 -5.76 9.11 -51.68
N GLU A 98 -7.02 9.00 -51.28
CA GLU A 98 -7.38 8.25 -50.08
C GLU A 98 -6.99 6.78 -50.24
N SER A 99 -6.03 6.31 -49.44
CA SER A 99 -5.56 4.92 -49.48
C SER A 99 -6.30 4.03 -48.47
N VAL A 100 -6.59 4.57 -47.28
CA VAL A 100 -7.35 3.93 -46.20
C VAL A 100 -8.08 5.00 -45.39
N ALA A 101 -9.41 4.98 -45.41
CA ALA A 101 -10.23 5.79 -44.53
C ALA A 101 -10.28 5.15 -43.14
N VAL A 102 -9.43 5.61 -42.20
CA VAL A 102 -9.54 5.19 -40.80
C VAL A 102 -10.54 6.10 -40.09
N SER A 103 -11.83 5.76 -40.20
CA SER A 103 -12.79 6.26 -39.20
C SER A 103 -12.44 5.64 -37.85
N PRO A 104 -12.58 6.37 -36.71
CA PRO A 104 -12.61 5.69 -35.43
C PRO A 104 -13.69 4.62 -35.59
N ALA A 105 -13.31 3.35 -35.42
CA ALA A 105 -14.24 2.24 -35.54
C ALA A 105 -15.52 2.68 -34.85
N ARG A 106 -16.67 2.71 -35.56
CA ARG A 106 -17.95 2.88 -34.89
C ARG A 106 -17.91 1.85 -33.78
N VAL A 107 -17.77 2.34 -32.55
CA VAL A 107 -17.83 1.50 -31.38
C VAL A 107 -19.28 1.06 -31.42
N GLU A 108 -19.52 -0.14 -31.97
CA GLU A 108 -20.71 -0.95 -31.66
C GLU A 108 -21.09 -0.58 -30.24
N PRO A 109 -22.32 -0.08 -29.98
CA PRO A 109 -22.66 0.51 -28.68
C PRO A 109 -22.32 -0.48 -27.59
N SER A 110 -21.13 -0.33 -27.04
CA SER A 110 -20.60 -1.29 -26.10
C SER A 110 -21.33 -0.98 -24.81
N THR A 111 -21.90 -1.99 -24.18
CA THR A 111 -22.50 -1.80 -22.87
C THR A 111 -21.38 -1.62 -21.86
N CYS A 112 -21.52 -0.63 -20.98
CA CYS A 112 -20.58 -0.42 -19.89
C CYS A 112 -20.45 -1.68 -19.04
N LEU A 113 -19.22 -2.19 -18.84
CA LEU A 113 -18.99 -3.41 -18.06
C LEU A 113 -19.48 -3.29 -16.60
N ASN A 114 -19.45 -2.10 -16.01
CA ASN A 114 -19.88 -1.88 -14.63
C ASN A 114 -21.40 -1.71 -14.45
N CYS A 115 -22.06 -0.91 -15.30
CA CYS A 115 -23.48 -0.55 -15.12
C CYS A 115 -24.43 -1.00 -16.24
N GLY A 116 -23.91 -1.55 -17.33
CA GLY A 116 -24.70 -2.01 -18.48
C GLY A 116 -25.25 -0.90 -19.39
N ALA A 117 -25.09 0.38 -19.05
CA ALA A 117 -25.56 1.48 -19.89
C ALA A 117 -24.84 1.51 -21.25
N SER A 118 -25.54 1.95 -22.30
CA SER A 118 -24.96 2.13 -23.64
C SER A 118 -23.85 3.18 -23.60
N LEU A 119 -22.65 2.83 -24.08
CA LEU A 119 -21.53 3.75 -24.17
C LEU A 119 -21.66 4.62 -25.43
N GLY A 120 -21.78 5.94 -25.23
CA GLY A 120 -21.76 6.94 -26.30
C GLY A 120 -20.41 7.65 -26.47
N GLY A 121 -19.38 7.26 -25.70
CA GLY A 121 -18.07 7.91 -25.71
C GLY A 121 -17.01 7.12 -24.95
N GLN A 122 -15.85 7.74 -24.69
CA GLN A 122 -14.73 7.09 -23.99
C GLN A 122 -15.01 6.78 -22.51
N TYR A 123 -16.00 7.43 -21.91
CA TYR A 123 -16.46 7.21 -20.55
C TYR A 123 -17.96 6.98 -20.53
N CYS A 124 -18.41 6.17 -19.58
CA CYS A 124 -19.82 5.96 -19.31
C CYS A 124 -20.40 7.20 -18.62
N GLY A 125 -21.39 7.85 -19.22
CA GLY A 125 -22.09 9.00 -18.62
C GLY A 125 -22.87 8.66 -17.34
N ASN A 126 -23.18 7.38 -17.09
CA ASN A 126 -23.95 6.96 -15.91
C ASN A 126 -23.08 6.62 -14.69
N CYS A 127 -21.93 5.95 -14.89
CA CYS A 127 -21.08 5.49 -13.78
C CYS A 127 -19.63 5.98 -13.83
N GLY A 128 -19.25 6.75 -14.85
CA GLY A 128 -17.90 7.30 -15.00
C GLY A 128 -16.82 6.30 -15.44
N GLN A 129 -17.16 5.03 -15.71
CA GLN A 129 -16.17 4.04 -16.15
C GLN A 129 -15.68 4.32 -17.59
N ARG A 130 -14.37 4.23 -17.83
CA ARG A 130 -13.79 4.20 -19.19
C ARG A 130 -14.31 3.01 -20.02
N ALA A 131 -14.72 3.27 -21.26
CA ALA A 131 -15.30 2.33 -22.22
C ALA A 131 -14.33 1.19 -22.59
N ASN A 132 -13.08 1.53 -22.87
CA ASN A 132 -12.02 0.57 -23.15
C ASN A 132 -11.13 0.39 -21.92
N SER A 133 -11.31 -0.72 -21.20
CA SER A 133 -10.38 -1.12 -20.14
C SER A 133 -9.18 -1.85 -20.75
N ARG A 134 -8.13 -1.12 -21.11
CA ARG A 134 -6.81 -1.73 -21.41
C ARG A 134 -6.29 -2.53 -20.20
N MET A 135 -5.31 -3.40 -20.47
CA MET A 135 -4.50 -4.02 -19.42
C MET A 135 -3.85 -2.91 -18.58
N ILE A 136 -4.06 -2.95 -17.27
CA ILE A 136 -3.57 -1.90 -16.36
C ILE A 136 -2.11 -2.18 -16.03
N SER A 137 -1.26 -1.17 -16.14
CA SER A 137 0.12 -1.25 -15.69
C SER A 137 0.21 -1.08 -14.16
N ILE A 138 1.24 -1.65 -13.53
CA ILE A 138 1.51 -1.44 -12.09
C ILE A 138 1.66 0.05 -11.79
N TRP A 139 2.31 0.79 -12.70
CA TRP A 139 2.56 2.23 -12.54
C TRP A 139 1.27 3.06 -12.51
N GLU A 140 0.31 2.73 -13.36
CA GLU A 140 -1.00 3.39 -13.37
C GLU A 140 -1.77 3.11 -12.07
N LEU A 141 -1.73 1.87 -11.57
CA LEU A 141 -2.37 1.49 -10.29
C LEU A 141 -1.78 2.24 -9.09
N THR A 142 -0.45 2.40 -9.05
CA THR A 142 0.22 3.14 -7.97
C THR A 142 -0.10 4.63 -8.05
N ARG A 143 -0.11 5.23 -9.25
CA ARG A 143 -0.49 6.64 -9.42
C ARG A 143 -1.92 6.92 -8.94
N ASP A 144 -2.87 6.06 -9.30
CA ASP A 144 -4.27 6.17 -8.87
C ASP A 144 -4.45 6.02 -7.34
N ALA A 145 -3.53 5.31 -6.68
CA ALA A 145 -3.56 5.12 -5.23
C ALA A 145 -3.27 6.43 -4.48
N PHE A 146 -2.31 7.24 -4.97
CA PHE A 146 -1.87 8.48 -4.32
C PHE A 146 -2.61 9.74 -4.80
N GLY A 147 -3.24 9.71 -5.98
CA GLY A 147 -3.90 10.89 -6.57
C GLY A 147 -5.05 11.49 -5.74
N ASP A 148 -5.89 10.66 -5.11
CA ASP A 148 -7.12 11.12 -4.44
C ASP A 148 -7.33 10.47 -3.05
N LEU A 149 -6.29 10.41 -2.21
CA LEU A 149 -6.38 9.75 -0.89
C LEU A 149 -7.35 10.46 0.09
N PHE A 150 -7.69 11.73 -0.17
CA PHE A 150 -8.55 12.56 0.68
C PHE A 150 -10.01 12.68 0.22
N GLU A 151 -10.39 12.11 -0.93
CA GLU A 151 -11.79 12.01 -1.33
C GLU A 151 -12.45 10.81 -0.64
N LEU A 152 -12.98 11.02 0.56
CA LEU A 152 -13.81 10.05 1.27
C LEU A 152 -15.14 9.84 0.51
N ASP A 153 -15.08 9.02 -0.53
CA ASP A 153 -16.20 8.70 -1.41
C ASP A 153 -17.16 7.69 -0.74
N SER A 154 -18.46 7.83 -1.01
CA SER A 154 -19.51 6.83 -0.84
C SER A 154 -19.13 5.40 -1.28
N ARG A 155 -18.15 5.27 -2.18
CA ARG A 155 -17.58 3.98 -2.63
C ARG A 155 -16.91 3.19 -1.51
N LEU A 156 -16.38 3.82 -0.46
CA LEU A 156 -15.76 3.11 0.67
C LEU A 156 -16.75 2.11 1.29
N TRP A 157 -17.95 2.56 1.64
CA TRP A 157 -19.00 1.71 2.21
C TRP A 157 -19.47 0.61 1.25
N ARG A 158 -19.51 0.91 -0.06
CA ARG A 158 -19.83 -0.07 -1.11
C ARG A 158 -18.74 -1.14 -1.27
N THR A 159 -17.50 -0.85 -0.87
CA THR A 159 -16.35 -1.77 -0.89
C THR A 159 -16.23 -2.60 0.39
N VAL A 160 -16.34 -1.98 1.57
CA VAL A 160 -16.08 -2.61 2.88
C VAL A 160 -16.98 -3.81 3.15
N LEU A 161 -18.30 -3.69 2.94
CA LEU A 161 -19.23 -4.78 3.27
C LEU A 161 -19.04 -6.02 2.36
N PRO A 162 -18.95 -5.89 1.02
CA PRO A 162 -18.63 -7.03 0.17
C PRO A 162 -17.22 -7.58 0.42
N LEU A 163 -16.26 -6.74 0.83
CA LEU A 163 -14.91 -7.17 1.19
C LEU A 163 -14.92 -8.12 2.41
N LEU A 164 -15.74 -7.85 3.42
CA LEU A 164 -15.85 -8.70 4.62
C LEU A 164 -16.68 -9.98 4.37
N THR A 165 -17.75 -9.88 3.57
CA THR A 165 -18.77 -10.95 3.48
C THR A 165 -18.63 -11.85 2.25
N ARG A 166 -17.98 -11.38 1.17
CA ARG A 166 -17.95 -12.07 -0.13
C ARG A 166 -16.52 -12.30 -0.63
N PRO A 167 -15.87 -13.41 -0.17
CA PRO A 167 -14.43 -13.64 -0.38
C PRO A 167 -14.00 -13.63 -1.85
N GLY A 168 -13.08 -12.74 -2.22
CA GLY A 168 -12.53 -12.64 -3.57
C GLY A 168 -13.50 -12.12 -4.64
N GLN A 169 -14.71 -11.68 -4.26
CA GLN A 169 -15.65 -11.09 -5.24
C GLN A 169 -15.12 -9.79 -5.81
N LEU A 170 -14.57 -8.88 -4.99
CA LEU A 170 -14.06 -7.59 -5.47
C LEU A 170 -12.93 -7.80 -6.48
N THR A 171 -12.00 -8.70 -6.17
CA THR A 171 -10.92 -9.07 -7.09
C THR A 171 -11.50 -9.59 -8.40
N ARG A 172 -12.46 -10.52 -8.35
CA ARG A 172 -13.10 -11.06 -9.56
C ARG A 172 -13.83 -9.98 -10.36
N ASP A 173 -14.63 -9.15 -9.70
CA ASP A 173 -15.36 -8.04 -10.32
C ASP A 173 -14.39 -7.05 -10.99
N TYR A 174 -13.26 -6.76 -10.35
CA TYR A 174 -12.22 -5.89 -10.89
C TYR A 174 -11.52 -6.49 -12.12
N LEU A 175 -11.20 -7.79 -12.07
CA LEU A 175 -10.61 -8.55 -13.17
C LEU A 175 -11.59 -8.69 -14.36
N GLU A 176 -12.88 -8.80 -14.10
CA GLU A 176 -13.95 -8.80 -15.11
C GLU A 176 -14.30 -7.39 -15.63
N GLY A 177 -13.61 -6.35 -15.14
CA GLY A 177 -13.76 -4.98 -15.64
C GLY A 177 -14.83 -4.14 -14.95
N ARG A 178 -15.48 -4.61 -13.88
CA ARG A 178 -16.45 -3.84 -13.07
C ARG A 178 -15.76 -2.94 -12.04
N ARG A 179 -15.02 -1.94 -12.51
CA ARG A 179 -14.06 -1.17 -11.68
C ARG A 179 -14.63 0.09 -11.03
N ALA A 180 -15.64 0.74 -11.63
CA ALA A 180 -16.14 2.03 -11.13
C ALA A 180 -17.02 1.91 -9.87
N ARG A 181 -17.61 0.73 -9.61
CA ARG A 181 -18.49 0.51 -8.44
C ARG A 181 -17.77 0.54 -7.11
N TYR A 182 -16.54 0.03 -7.07
CA TYR A 182 -15.75 -0.11 -5.84
C TYR A 182 -14.61 0.90 -5.82
N MET A 183 -14.14 1.23 -4.63
CA MET A 183 -12.89 1.95 -4.44
C MET A 183 -11.72 1.17 -5.09
N PRO A 184 -10.76 1.85 -5.74
CA PRO A 184 -9.59 1.17 -6.32
C PRO A 184 -8.86 0.29 -5.29
N PRO A 185 -8.29 -0.86 -5.71
CA PRO A 185 -7.76 -1.87 -4.78
C PRO A 185 -6.64 -1.33 -3.89
N PHE A 186 -5.64 -0.66 -4.47
CA PHE A 186 -4.51 -0.10 -3.72
C PHE A 186 -4.96 1.01 -2.77
N ARG A 187 -5.88 1.88 -3.20
CA ARG A 187 -6.48 2.90 -2.34
C ARG A 187 -7.22 2.26 -1.16
N THR A 188 -8.00 1.22 -1.40
CA THR A 188 -8.71 0.46 -0.35
C THR A 188 -7.72 -0.11 0.66
N TYR A 189 -6.62 -0.71 0.18
CA TYR A 189 -5.56 -1.21 1.05
C TYR A 189 -4.90 -0.10 1.88
N LEU A 190 -4.52 1.02 1.27
CA LEU A 190 -3.88 2.14 1.95
C LEU A 190 -4.81 2.78 3.00
N VAL A 191 -6.07 3.03 2.66
CA VAL A 191 -7.05 3.62 3.58
C VAL A 191 -7.29 2.68 4.77
N LEU A 192 -7.50 1.39 4.52
CA LEU A 192 -7.77 0.43 5.60
C LEU A 192 -6.51 0.12 6.43
N SER A 193 -5.32 0.16 5.84
CA SER A 193 -4.08 0.05 6.61
C SER A 193 -3.87 1.27 7.50
N ILE A 194 -4.03 2.49 6.97
CA ILE A 194 -3.96 3.74 7.77
C ILE A 194 -4.97 3.68 8.93
N ILE A 195 -6.23 3.31 8.67
CA ILE A 195 -7.24 3.16 9.73
C ILE A 195 -6.80 2.12 10.76
N PHE A 196 -6.31 0.95 10.32
CA PHE A 196 -5.81 -0.08 11.22
C PHE A 196 -4.67 0.42 12.10
N PHE A 197 -3.66 1.07 11.51
CA PHE A 197 -2.51 1.61 12.25
C PHE A 197 -2.95 2.73 13.21
N LEU A 198 -3.83 3.63 12.80
CA LEU A 198 -4.38 4.65 13.70
C LEU A 198 -5.13 3.99 14.86
N VAL A 199 -5.98 3.00 14.61
CA VAL A 199 -6.71 2.31 15.69
C VAL A 199 -5.75 1.52 16.58
N ALA A 200 -4.78 0.81 16.02
CA ALA A 200 -3.83 -0.01 16.77
C ALA A 200 -2.89 0.84 17.64
N PHE A 201 -2.41 1.98 17.16
CA PHE A 201 -1.36 2.79 17.80
C PHE A 201 -1.87 4.02 18.56
N PHE A 202 -3.09 4.49 18.31
CA PHE A 202 -3.62 5.72 18.93
C PHE A 202 -4.41 5.47 20.22
N ASP A 203 -4.10 4.41 20.96
CA ASP A 203 -4.67 4.17 22.30
C ASP A 203 -3.72 4.67 23.39
N PRO A 204 -4.15 5.58 24.28
CA PRO A 204 -3.38 6.00 25.45
C PRO A 204 -3.29 4.94 26.56
N ARG A 205 -3.87 3.75 26.38
CA ARG A 205 -3.79 2.64 27.35
C ARG A 205 -2.92 1.52 26.77
N GLU A 206 -1.64 1.55 27.17
CA GLU A 206 -0.69 0.45 27.26
C GLU A 206 -0.60 -0.54 26.07
N GLU A 207 0.55 -0.48 25.38
CA GLU A 207 1.25 -1.57 24.67
C GLU A 207 0.40 -2.83 24.38
N LEU A 208 -0.19 -2.91 23.17
CA LEU A 208 -0.61 -4.12 22.44
C LEU A 208 -0.58 -5.50 23.20
N GLY A 209 -1.25 -5.61 24.35
CA GLY A 209 -1.26 -6.81 25.21
C GLY A 209 -2.03 -8.01 24.65
N ILE A 210 -2.58 -7.87 23.45
CA ILE A 210 -3.46 -8.88 22.82
C ILE A 210 -2.64 -10.07 22.25
N LEU A 211 -1.31 -9.96 22.14
CA LEU A 211 -0.48 -11.03 21.57
C LEU A 211 0.39 -11.80 22.57
N PHE A 212 0.73 -11.23 23.73
CA PHE A 212 1.51 -11.89 24.77
C PHE A 212 1.23 -11.24 26.14
N GLU A 213 0.51 -11.94 27.01
CA GLU A 213 0.53 -11.69 28.45
C GLU A 213 1.29 -12.86 29.09
N PRO A 214 2.46 -12.64 29.69
CA PRO A 214 2.78 -13.34 30.91
C PRO A 214 3.01 -12.28 31.99
N ALA A 215 2.03 -11.39 32.19
CA ALA A 215 1.85 -10.80 33.49
C ALA A 215 0.73 -11.61 34.14
N ILE A 216 1.11 -12.59 34.96
CA ILE A 216 0.21 -13.08 36.00
C ILE A 216 -0.03 -11.85 36.86
N ALA A 217 -1.12 -11.12 36.59
CA ALA A 217 -1.64 -10.21 37.59
C ALA A 217 -1.92 -11.10 38.81
N PRO A 218 -1.27 -10.88 39.96
CA PRO A 218 -1.54 -11.67 41.15
C PRO A 218 -3.05 -11.67 41.35
N THR A 219 -3.62 -12.86 41.54
CA THR A 219 -5.05 -12.97 41.76
C THR A 219 -5.44 -12.06 42.92
N VAL A 220 -6.66 -11.50 42.93
CA VAL A 220 -7.11 -10.58 44.00
C VAL A 220 -6.85 -11.18 45.41
N THR A 221 -6.82 -12.51 45.50
CA THR A 221 -6.40 -13.28 46.68
C THR A 221 -4.92 -13.12 47.06
N GLU A 222 -3.98 -13.20 46.11
CA GLU A 222 -2.54 -13.01 46.35
C GLU A 222 -2.20 -11.57 46.73
N GLN A 223 -2.84 -10.57 46.10
CA GLN A 223 -2.67 -9.16 46.51
C GLN A 223 -3.16 -8.91 47.93
N GLN A 224 -4.27 -9.53 48.32
CA GLN A 224 -4.77 -9.45 49.69
C GLN A 224 -3.88 -10.17 50.70
N GLU A 225 -3.23 -11.28 50.30
CA GLU A 225 -2.28 -11.99 51.14
C GLU A 225 -0.98 -11.20 51.31
N ILE A 226 -0.47 -10.57 50.26
CA ILE A 226 0.72 -9.70 50.31
C ILE A 226 0.45 -8.46 51.17
N GLU A 227 -0.70 -7.79 51.00
CA GLU A 227 -1.07 -6.63 51.85
C GLU A 227 -1.24 -7.04 53.32
N LYS A 228 -1.76 -8.23 53.59
CA LYS A 228 -1.92 -8.75 54.95
C LYS A 228 -0.58 -9.15 55.58
N GLN A 229 0.34 -9.71 54.79
CA GLN A 229 1.69 -10.03 55.22
C GLN A 229 2.52 -8.77 55.49
N GLU A 230 2.44 -7.76 54.62
CA GLU A 230 3.09 -6.46 54.87
C GLU A 230 2.52 -5.77 56.11
N ALA A 231 1.21 -5.85 56.35
CA ALA A 231 0.59 -5.27 57.53
C ALA A 231 1.06 -5.98 58.81
N ALA A 232 1.14 -7.32 58.79
CA ALA A 232 1.64 -8.12 59.90
C ALA A 232 3.13 -7.85 60.18
N LEU A 233 3.97 -7.77 59.14
CA LEU A 233 5.39 -7.42 59.25
C LEU A 233 5.58 -6.02 59.83
N LYS A 234 4.77 -5.05 59.41
CA LYS A 234 4.81 -3.68 59.96
C LYS A 234 4.41 -3.64 61.43
N GLU A 235 3.42 -4.44 61.83
CA GLU A 235 2.95 -4.51 63.22
C GLU A 235 3.98 -5.21 64.13
N GLU A 236 4.63 -6.26 63.63
CA GLU A 236 5.74 -6.94 64.31
C GLU A 236 6.96 -6.03 64.44
N LEU A 237 7.36 -5.32 63.37
CA LEU A 237 8.44 -4.34 63.39
C LEU A 237 8.14 -3.16 64.35
N ILE A 238 6.89 -2.70 64.42
CA ILE A 238 6.49 -1.65 65.37
C ILE A 238 6.55 -2.18 66.81
N SER A 239 6.12 -3.42 67.05
CA SER A 239 6.21 -4.07 68.37
C SER A 239 7.66 -4.24 68.82
N ASP A 240 8.55 -4.67 67.92
CA ASP A 240 9.97 -4.83 68.22
C ASP A 240 10.62 -3.49 68.56
N LEU A 241 10.32 -2.44 67.77
CA LEU A 241 10.78 -1.07 68.03
C LEU A 241 10.19 -0.47 69.34
N GLU A 242 8.99 -0.88 69.76
CA GLU A 242 8.41 -0.50 71.06
C GLU A 242 9.10 -1.24 72.22
N THR A 243 9.48 -2.52 72.05
CA THR A 243 10.20 -3.30 73.07
C THR A 243 11.66 -2.88 73.24
N GLU A 244 12.31 -2.41 72.17
CA GLU A 244 13.64 -1.78 72.24
C GLU A 244 13.58 -0.33 72.75
N GLY A 245 12.39 0.20 73.04
CA GLY A 245 12.19 1.51 73.67
C GLY A 245 12.34 2.70 72.71
N ILE A 246 12.27 2.47 71.41
CA ILE A 246 12.49 3.48 70.37
C ILE A 246 11.21 4.31 70.10
N ILE A 247 10.01 3.80 70.43
CA ILE A 247 8.75 4.52 70.21
C ILE A 247 7.78 4.32 71.40
N VAL A 248 7.13 5.40 71.87
CA VAL A 248 6.08 5.37 72.90
C VAL A 248 4.89 6.25 72.46
N GLY A 249 3.78 5.62 72.06
CA GLY A 249 2.41 6.16 72.03
C GLY A 249 2.13 7.57 71.42
N SER A 250 1.74 7.60 70.14
CA SER A 250 0.81 8.47 69.34
C SER A 250 0.28 9.83 69.89
N PRO A 251 -0.17 10.86 69.10
CA PRO A 251 -0.26 11.06 67.63
C PRO A 251 0.31 12.43 67.13
N THR A 252 0.26 12.65 65.80
CA THR A 252 0.34 13.95 65.07
C THR A 252 1.69 14.69 64.92
N LEU A 253 2.05 14.89 63.64
CA LEU A 253 3.13 15.70 63.08
C LEU A 253 3.43 17.04 63.80
N LYS A 254 4.72 17.29 64.07
CA LYS A 254 5.55 18.40 63.54
C LYS A 254 6.75 18.64 64.44
N GLY A 255 7.92 18.77 63.83
CA GLY A 255 8.93 19.70 64.34
C GLY A 255 10.35 19.17 64.35
N GLN A 256 11.14 19.77 63.47
CA GLN A 256 12.55 20.09 63.64
C GLN A 256 13.57 18.94 63.46
N LEU A 257 14.21 19.00 62.28
CA LEU A 257 15.60 18.61 62.09
C LEU A 257 16.45 19.04 63.28
N ARG A 258 17.28 18.12 63.80
CA ARG A 258 18.57 18.46 64.39
C ARG A 258 19.59 17.38 64.07
N GLU A 259 20.73 17.82 63.57
CA GLU A 259 21.86 17.04 63.05
C GLU A 259 22.70 16.37 64.17
N GLN A 260 23.16 15.14 63.86
CA GLN A 260 24.49 14.52 64.12
C GLN A 260 24.97 14.22 65.57
N PRO A 261 26.03 13.38 65.76
CA PRO A 261 26.56 12.21 65.02
C PRO A 261 27.02 11.03 65.95
N GLU A 262 27.71 10.03 65.36
CA GLU A 262 28.70 9.06 65.93
C GLU A 262 28.25 7.60 66.24
N ASP A 263 28.76 6.69 65.40
CA ASP A 263 29.57 5.48 65.65
C ASP A 263 29.12 4.43 66.69
N ASP A 264 28.82 3.21 66.21
CA ASP A 264 29.55 1.96 66.52
C ASP A 264 28.71 0.73 66.10
N GLU A 265 29.30 -0.18 65.32
CA GLU A 265 28.78 -1.54 65.09
C GLU A 265 28.77 -2.35 66.40
N PRO A 266 27.92 -3.39 66.50
CA PRO A 266 28.54 -4.71 66.64
C PRO A 266 27.84 -5.79 65.81
N GLY A 267 28.65 -6.61 65.14
CA GLY A 267 28.23 -7.85 64.49
C GLY A 267 27.76 -8.91 65.47
N ILE A 268 26.82 -9.73 65.03
CA ILE A 268 26.35 -10.93 65.72
C ILE A 268 26.55 -12.13 64.78
N ASP A 269 27.39 -13.06 65.22
CA ASP A 269 27.69 -14.35 64.59
C ASP A 269 26.77 -15.42 65.19
N ILE A 270 25.97 -16.11 64.36
CA ILE A 270 25.13 -17.22 64.82
C ILE A 270 25.41 -18.44 63.94
N THR A 271 26.06 -19.43 64.56
CA THR A 271 26.19 -20.80 64.08
C THR A 271 25.03 -21.64 64.59
N ILE A 272 24.40 -22.45 63.72
CA ILE A 272 23.35 -23.42 64.11
C ILE A 272 23.78 -24.84 63.71
N PRO A 273 23.57 -25.86 64.56
CA PRO A 273 24.11 -27.21 64.38
C PRO A 273 23.34 -28.05 63.35
N THR A 274 24.06 -28.94 62.68
CA THR A 274 23.50 -29.99 61.81
C THR A 274 23.11 -31.22 62.62
N ASP A 275 21.85 -31.64 62.55
CA ASP A 275 21.41 -32.99 62.94
C ASP A 275 20.96 -33.77 61.69
N GLU A 276 21.44 -35.01 61.62
CA GLU A 276 21.30 -35.98 60.53
C GLU A 276 19.93 -36.69 60.52
N ASP A 277 19.28 -36.72 59.34
CA ASP A 277 18.50 -37.81 58.67
C ASP A 277 17.25 -38.43 59.39
N PRO A 278 16.29 -39.14 58.74
CA PRO A 278 15.97 -39.32 57.32
C PRO A 278 14.50 -39.08 56.92
N SER A 279 14.27 -39.12 55.60
CA SER A 279 13.02 -39.46 54.88
C SER A 279 12.01 -38.34 54.54
N GLY A 280 12.04 -37.96 53.26
CA GLY A 280 10.82 -37.89 52.44
C GLY A 280 10.07 -36.56 52.40
N GLY A 281 10.62 -35.57 51.71
CA GLY A 281 9.86 -34.40 51.25
C GLY A 281 10.69 -33.60 50.25
N MET A 282 10.26 -33.57 48.98
CA MET A 282 10.81 -32.64 48.00
C MET A 282 10.17 -31.28 48.25
N THR A 283 10.86 -30.45 49.04
CA THR A 283 10.55 -29.03 49.20
C THR A 283 11.24 -28.30 48.04
N ILE A 284 10.45 -27.75 47.11
CA ILE A 284 10.95 -26.77 46.16
C ILE A 284 11.02 -25.45 46.94
N THR A 285 12.21 -25.11 47.42
CA THR A 285 12.52 -23.75 47.83
C THR A 285 12.68 -22.94 46.54
N VAL A 286 11.83 -21.93 46.38
CA VAL A 286 12.04 -20.88 45.38
C VAL A 286 13.01 -19.91 46.05
N ASP A 287 14.28 -20.01 45.69
CA ASP A 287 15.26 -18.98 46.01
C ASP A 287 14.89 -17.74 45.19
N ASP A 288 14.37 -16.72 45.87
CA ASP A 288 14.21 -15.35 45.37
C ASP A 288 15.53 -14.58 45.54
N ASP A 289 16.63 -15.11 44.97
CA ASP A 289 17.89 -14.39 44.98
C ASP A 289 18.62 -14.48 43.63
N GLU A 290 19.04 -13.30 43.16
CA GLU A 290 19.92 -13.02 42.02
C GLU A 290 19.59 -13.68 40.66
N THR A 291 18.78 -13.02 39.83
CA THR A 291 19.12 -12.93 38.41
C THR A 291 20.03 -11.72 38.20
N THR A 292 21.28 -11.84 38.62
CA THR A 292 22.42 -11.13 37.99
C THR A 292 22.39 -11.50 36.50
N ASP A 293 21.93 -10.63 35.61
CA ASP A 293 22.64 -9.46 35.07
C ASP A 293 23.98 -9.81 34.40
N ASP A 294 24.13 -11.05 33.91
CA ASP A 294 25.29 -11.41 33.09
C ASP A 294 24.95 -11.48 31.60
N CYS A 295 25.20 -10.36 30.92
CA CYS A 295 25.43 -10.31 29.48
C CYS A 295 26.81 -10.89 29.13
N ASP A 296 27.16 -12.02 29.74
CA ASP A 296 28.42 -12.71 29.52
C ASP A 296 28.30 -13.63 28.31
N MET A 297 28.98 -13.19 27.26
CA MET A 297 28.87 -13.69 25.90
C MET A 297 29.83 -14.84 25.62
N GLU A 298 30.11 -15.69 26.63
CA GLU A 298 30.99 -16.85 26.48
C GLU A 298 30.38 -17.88 25.50
N ASP A 299 29.05 -18.03 25.49
CA ASP A 299 28.33 -18.96 24.59
C ASP A 299 28.17 -18.48 23.14
N PHE A 300 28.34 -17.19 22.86
CA PHE A 300 28.20 -16.68 21.49
C PHE A 300 29.43 -17.00 20.62
N ALA A 301 30.52 -17.44 21.24
CA ALA A 301 31.74 -17.87 20.56
C ALA A 301 31.57 -19.18 19.77
N GLU A 302 30.52 -19.97 20.05
CA GLU A 302 30.27 -21.28 19.41
C GLU A 302 29.17 -21.28 18.35
N ALA A 303 28.48 -20.14 18.13
CA ALA A 303 27.53 -20.03 17.03
C ALA A 303 28.27 -19.87 15.69
N GLU A 304 28.20 -20.88 14.81
CA GLU A 304 28.73 -20.84 13.44
C GLU A 304 27.99 -19.82 12.55
N LEU A 305 28.20 -18.53 12.81
CA LEU A 305 27.66 -17.44 12.00
C LEU A 305 28.47 -17.33 10.69
N PRO A 306 27.83 -17.08 9.53
CA PRO A 306 28.55 -16.84 8.29
C PRO A 306 29.50 -15.64 8.43
N ARG A 307 30.71 -15.69 7.84
CA ARG A 307 31.78 -14.69 8.03
C ARG A 307 31.35 -13.24 7.81
N TRP A 308 30.41 -12.97 6.91
CA TRP A 308 29.88 -11.63 6.65
C TRP A 308 29.02 -11.09 7.81
N LEU A 309 28.35 -11.97 8.55
CA LEU A 309 27.48 -11.64 9.68
C LEU A 309 28.29 -11.51 10.97
N ALA A 310 29.26 -12.39 11.20
CA ALA A 310 30.23 -12.29 12.30
C ALA A 310 31.07 -10.99 12.22
N ALA A 311 31.41 -10.53 11.02
CA ALA A 311 32.08 -9.24 10.83
C ALA A 311 31.20 -8.01 11.15
N ARG A 312 29.87 -8.18 11.23
CA ARG A 312 28.89 -7.09 11.42
C ARG A 312 28.33 -7.06 12.85
N LEU A 313 28.15 -8.22 13.47
CA LEU A 313 27.82 -8.44 14.89
C LEU A 313 29.13 -8.76 15.64
N SER A 314 29.95 -7.74 15.93
CA SER A 314 31.10 -7.90 16.81
C SER A 314 30.64 -8.23 18.23
N GLN A 315 31.45 -8.99 18.99
CA GLN A 315 31.14 -9.32 20.40
C GLN A 315 30.81 -8.06 21.24
N GLU A 316 31.53 -6.96 21.01
CA GLU A 316 31.27 -5.66 21.65
C GLU A 316 29.86 -5.11 21.38
N ARG A 317 29.37 -5.23 20.14
CA ARG A 317 28.03 -4.77 19.76
C ARG A 317 26.94 -5.64 20.35
N VAL A 318 27.15 -6.95 20.41
CA VAL A 318 26.16 -7.87 20.97
C VAL A 318 26.07 -7.72 22.48
N LYS A 319 27.22 -7.51 23.17
CA LYS A 319 27.25 -7.17 24.59
C LYS A 319 26.53 -5.85 24.89
N ALA A 320 26.85 -4.79 24.14
CA ALA A 320 26.17 -3.50 24.29
C ALA A 320 24.65 -3.56 24.01
N MET A 321 24.23 -4.41 23.07
CA MET A 321 22.81 -4.66 22.79
C MET A 321 22.15 -5.42 23.95
N CYS A 322 22.80 -6.45 24.50
CA CYS A 322 22.31 -7.21 25.64
C CYS A 322 22.12 -6.31 26.86
N GLU A 323 23.13 -5.52 27.23
CA GLU A 323 23.07 -4.59 28.37
C GLU A 323 21.90 -3.62 28.22
N LYS A 324 21.68 -3.10 27.00
CA LYS A 324 20.59 -2.17 26.70
C LYS A 324 19.20 -2.83 26.70
N VAL A 325 19.09 -4.08 26.24
CA VAL A 325 17.86 -4.87 26.25
C VAL A 325 17.48 -5.31 27.68
N VAL A 326 18.46 -5.69 28.49
CA VAL A 326 18.24 -6.03 29.90
C VAL A 326 17.83 -4.79 30.69
N ALA A 327 18.53 -3.67 30.49
CA ALA A 327 18.24 -2.40 31.15
C ALA A 327 16.83 -1.85 30.85
N ASP A 328 16.29 -2.08 29.65
CA ASP A 328 14.97 -1.57 29.26
C ASP A 328 13.88 -2.64 29.15
N LYS A 329 14.16 -3.88 29.60
CA LYS A 329 13.29 -5.06 29.46
C LYS A 329 12.84 -5.34 28.01
N GLY A 330 13.68 -5.01 27.04
CA GLY A 330 13.44 -5.20 25.61
C GLY A 330 12.55 -4.16 24.94
N LYS A 331 12.16 -3.08 25.64
CA LYS A 331 11.24 -2.07 25.12
C LYS A 331 11.75 -1.37 23.86
N THR A 332 13.04 -0.98 23.82
CA THR A 332 13.63 -0.32 22.65
C THR A 332 13.67 -1.27 21.45
N LEU A 333 14.00 -2.54 21.68
CA LEU A 333 14.02 -3.56 20.63
C LEU A 333 12.61 -3.79 20.07
N PHE A 334 11.60 -3.89 20.94
CA PHE A 334 10.20 -4.08 20.57
C PHE A 334 9.64 -2.88 19.78
N ASN A 335 9.90 -1.65 20.23
CA ASN A 335 9.46 -0.44 19.54
C ASN A 335 10.06 -0.37 18.12
N LYS A 336 11.36 -0.63 17.99
CA LYS A 336 12.03 -0.69 16.68
C LYS A 336 11.50 -1.81 15.79
N LEU A 337 11.13 -2.96 16.35
CA LEU A 337 10.52 -4.05 15.61
C LEU A 337 9.18 -3.63 15.01
N ILE A 338 8.31 -3.02 15.84
CA ILE A 338 6.97 -2.58 15.45
C ILE A 338 7.00 -1.48 14.38
N GLU A 339 7.90 -0.50 14.51
CA GLU A 339 8.07 0.58 13.53
C GLU A 339 8.35 0.06 12.11
N ASN A 340 8.97 -1.12 12.00
CA ASN A 340 9.32 -1.74 10.73
C ASN A 340 8.24 -2.67 10.15
N ILE A 341 7.20 -3.03 10.92
CA ILE A 341 6.12 -3.91 10.46
C ILE A 341 5.38 -3.35 9.22
N PRO A 342 4.95 -2.07 9.16
CA PRO A 342 4.23 -1.53 8.01
C PRO A 342 5.01 -1.68 6.70
N ALA A 343 6.31 -1.37 6.73
CA ALA A 343 7.19 -1.51 5.58
C ALA A 343 7.36 -2.98 5.17
N GLY A 344 7.54 -3.88 6.14
CA GLY A 344 7.61 -5.32 5.90
C GLY A 344 6.37 -5.88 5.21
N LEU A 345 5.18 -5.45 5.63
CA LEU A 345 3.90 -5.87 5.02
C LEU A 345 3.77 -5.40 3.57
N ILE A 346 4.26 -4.20 3.23
CA ILE A 346 4.27 -3.69 1.85
C ILE A 346 5.20 -4.54 0.97
N VAL A 347 6.35 -4.97 1.48
CA VAL A 347 7.31 -5.83 0.76
C VAL A 347 6.80 -7.28 0.64
N LEU A 348 6.06 -7.76 1.64
CA LEU A 348 5.48 -9.11 1.62
C LEU A 348 4.46 -9.29 0.49
N LEU A 349 3.67 -8.25 0.16
CA LEU A 349 2.66 -8.29 -0.90
C LEU A 349 3.19 -8.73 -2.28
N PRO A 350 4.20 -8.06 -2.88
CA PRO A 350 4.73 -8.45 -4.19
C PRO A 350 5.44 -9.80 -4.16
N LEU A 351 6.08 -10.18 -3.05
CA LEU A 351 6.70 -11.50 -2.87
C LEU A 351 5.64 -12.61 -2.84
N MET A 352 4.56 -12.40 -2.09
CA MET A 352 3.46 -13.37 -2.02
C MET A 352 2.73 -13.48 -3.36
N ALA A 353 2.55 -12.36 -4.08
CA ALA A 353 2.04 -12.35 -5.44
C ALA A 353 2.90 -13.18 -6.40
N LEU A 354 4.23 -13.11 -6.25
CA LEU A 354 5.17 -13.91 -7.02
C LEU A 354 5.05 -15.40 -6.67
N ALA A 355 4.97 -15.74 -5.39
CA ALA A 355 4.74 -17.12 -4.95
C ALA A 355 3.44 -17.71 -5.50
N LEU A 356 2.35 -16.94 -5.47
CA LEU A 356 1.07 -17.38 -6.04
C LEU A 356 1.14 -17.53 -7.57
N LYS A 357 1.90 -16.67 -8.26
CA LYS A 357 2.16 -16.83 -9.69
C LYS A 357 2.90 -18.14 -9.98
N MET A 358 3.92 -18.48 -9.18
CA MET A 358 4.65 -19.76 -9.30
C MET A 358 3.75 -20.98 -9.03
N LEU A 359 2.73 -20.82 -8.18
CA LEU A 359 1.77 -21.87 -7.85
C LEU A 359 0.66 -22.05 -8.91
N TYR A 360 0.45 -21.03 -9.76
CA TYR A 360 -0.55 -20.99 -10.83
C TYR A 360 0.07 -20.71 -12.21
N PRO A 361 1.09 -21.48 -12.65
CA PRO A 361 1.78 -21.19 -13.92
C PRO A 361 0.86 -21.39 -15.14
N LEU A 362 -0.12 -22.29 -15.02
CA LEU A 362 -1.07 -22.64 -16.07
C LEU A 362 -2.32 -21.75 -16.09
N ALA A 363 -2.46 -20.80 -15.16
CA ALA A 363 -3.67 -19.97 -15.09
C ALA A 363 -3.74 -18.88 -16.18
N GLN A 364 -2.64 -18.65 -16.93
CA GLN A 364 -2.50 -17.57 -17.92
C GLN A 364 -2.85 -16.18 -17.36
N ARG A 365 -2.61 -15.97 -16.07
CA ARG A 365 -2.86 -14.71 -15.38
C ARG A 365 -1.59 -13.87 -15.33
N TYR A 366 -1.75 -12.56 -15.44
CA TYR A 366 -0.64 -11.62 -15.31
C TYR A 366 -0.25 -11.47 -13.85
N TYR A 367 1.02 -11.13 -13.59
CA TYR A 367 1.52 -10.86 -12.24
C TYR A 367 0.65 -9.85 -11.47
N VAL A 368 0.20 -8.80 -12.16
CA VAL A 368 -0.66 -7.75 -11.58
C VAL A 368 -1.97 -8.33 -11.05
N GLU A 369 -2.53 -9.36 -11.67
CA GLU A 369 -3.78 -9.98 -11.20
C GLU A 369 -3.56 -10.75 -9.87
N HIS A 370 -2.40 -11.41 -9.71
CA HIS A 370 -2.01 -12.03 -8.45
C HIS A 370 -1.72 -10.98 -7.36
N LEU A 371 -1.10 -9.86 -7.72
CA LEU A 371 -0.87 -8.74 -6.80
C LEU A 371 -2.19 -8.13 -6.33
N LEU A 372 -3.14 -7.88 -7.25
CA LEU A 372 -4.47 -7.37 -6.94
C LEU A 372 -5.24 -8.29 -5.98
N PHE A 373 -5.08 -9.61 -6.10
CA PHE A 373 -5.63 -10.57 -5.15
C PHE A 373 -5.10 -10.32 -3.73
N PHE A 374 -3.79 -10.18 -3.55
CA PHE A 374 -3.19 -9.96 -2.24
C PHE A 374 -3.49 -8.59 -1.65
N VAL A 375 -3.59 -7.56 -2.48
CA VAL A 375 -4.01 -6.21 -2.06
C VAL A 375 -5.41 -6.26 -1.44
N HIS A 376 -6.38 -6.93 -2.08
CA HIS A 376 -7.72 -7.09 -1.50
C HIS A 376 -7.70 -7.99 -0.25
N PHE A 377 -6.90 -9.07 -0.25
CA PHE A 377 -6.81 -9.96 0.90
C PHE A 377 -6.24 -9.25 2.15
N HIS A 378 -5.18 -8.45 1.99
CA HIS A 378 -4.62 -7.70 3.11
C HIS A 378 -5.51 -6.53 3.54
N ALA A 379 -6.22 -5.89 2.59
CA ALA A 379 -7.24 -4.91 2.92
C ALA A 379 -8.35 -5.51 3.79
N PHE A 380 -8.80 -6.73 3.47
CA PHE A 380 -9.73 -7.50 4.30
C PHE A 380 -9.13 -7.83 5.68
N PHE A 381 -7.88 -8.27 5.72
CA PHE A 381 -7.17 -8.61 6.95
C PHE A 381 -7.09 -7.41 7.90
N PHE A 382 -6.66 -6.24 7.42
CA PHE A 382 -6.60 -5.01 8.22
C PHE A 382 -7.98 -4.54 8.69
N LEU A 383 -9.00 -4.62 7.83
CA LEU A 383 -10.37 -4.34 8.23
C LEU A 383 -10.81 -5.24 9.39
N LEU A 384 -10.54 -6.55 9.30
CA LEU A 384 -10.93 -7.50 10.33
C LEU A 384 -10.18 -7.27 11.64
N LEU A 385 -8.86 -7.03 11.59
CA LEU A 385 -8.08 -6.68 12.78
C LEU A 385 -8.58 -5.39 13.45
N THR A 386 -8.93 -4.38 12.64
CA THR A 386 -9.52 -3.13 13.14
C THR A 386 -10.82 -3.40 13.88
N LEU A 387 -11.69 -4.25 13.31
CA LEU A 387 -12.95 -4.65 13.95
C LEU A 387 -12.72 -5.44 15.24
N GLN A 388 -11.72 -6.32 15.27
CA GLN A 388 -11.34 -7.07 16.49
C GLN A 388 -10.88 -6.13 17.60
N ILE A 389 -9.94 -5.22 17.32
CA ILE A 389 -9.44 -4.24 18.31
C ILE A 389 -10.58 -3.36 18.83
N THR A 390 -11.42 -2.85 17.90
CA THR A 390 -12.55 -1.99 18.27
C THR A 390 -13.58 -2.75 19.11
N LEU A 391 -13.84 -4.03 18.80
CA LEU A 391 -14.75 -4.87 19.57
C LEU A 391 -14.28 -5.05 21.01
N VAL A 392 -12.99 -5.35 21.22
CA VAL A 392 -12.40 -5.53 22.56
C VAL A 392 -12.51 -4.23 23.37
N ARG A 393 -12.12 -3.10 22.78
CA ARG A 393 -12.22 -1.79 23.46
C ARG A 393 -13.65 -1.39 23.81
N ILE A 394 -14.62 -1.74 22.97
CA ILE A 394 -16.03 -1.48 23.24
C ILE A 394 -16.56 -2.45 24.29
N SER A 395 -16.10 -3.72 24.31
CA SER A 395 -16.57 -4.69 25.30
C SER A 395 -16.22 -4.32 26.72
N ASP A 396 -15.05 -3.72 26.91
CA ASP A 396 -14.62 -3.25 28.24
C ASP A 396 -15.48 -2.07 28.71
N LYS A 397 -15.87 -1.18 27.78
CA LYS A 397 -16.73 -0.02 28.09
C LYS A 397 -18.19 -0.38 28.30
N LEU A 398 -18.71 -1.36 27.55
CA LEU A 398 -20.12 -1.74 27.59
C LEU A 398 -20.41 -2.87 28.60
N SER A 399 -19.38 -3.34 29.31
CA SER A 399 -19.47 -4.43 30.29
C SER A 399 -20.10 -5.70 29.70
N PHE A 400 -19.70 -6.08 28.49
CA PHE A 400 -20.11 -7.37 27.93
C PHE A 400 -19.60 -8.52 28.80
N PRO A 401 -20.32 -9.65 28.89
CA PRO A 401 -19.82 -10.85 29.52
C PRO A 401 -18.42 -11.23 28.99
N THR A 402 -17.49 -11.47 29.91
CA THR A 402 -16.06 -11.69 29.64
C THR A 402 -15.75 -12.72 28.54
N PRO A 403 -16.50 -13.84 28.34
CA PRO A 403 -16.15 -14.79 27.28
C PRO A 403 -16.59 -14.36 25.87
N ILE A 404 -17.49 -13.39 25.71
CA ILE A 404 -18.09 -13.11 24.40
C ILE A 404 -17.08 -12.49 23.43
N ALA A 405 -16.38 -11.44 23.86
CA ALA A 405 -15.37 -10.77 23.04
C ALA A 405 -14.26 -11.72 22.54
N PRO A 406 -13.59 -12.52 23.40
CA PRO A 406 -12.55 -13.45 22.93
C PRO A 406 -13.11 -14.55 22.03
N ILE A 407 -14.32 -15.07 22.27
CA ILE A 407 -14.96 -16.04 21.36
C ILE A 407 -15.15 -15.44 19.97
N VAL A 408 -15.64 -14.20 19.88
CA VAL A 408 -15.83 -13.51 18.59
C VAL A 408 -14.49 -13.24 17.90
N VAL A 409 -13.46 -12.85 18.65
CA VAL A 409 -12.10 -12.66 18.12
C VAL A 409 -11.56 -13.98 17.57
N VAL A 410 -11.63 -15.08 18.32
CA VAL A 410 -11.17 -16.40 17.86
C VAL A 410 -11.95 -16.87 16.63
N ALA A 411 -13.28 -16.76 16.65
CA ALA A 411 -14.12 -17.16 15.53
C ALA A 411 -13.83 -16.34 14.26
N SER A 412 -13.61 -15.03 14.41
CA SER A 412 -13.23 -14.17 13.29
C SER A 412 -11.80 -14.43 12.80
N SER A 413 -10.86 -14.78 13.67
CA SER A 413 -9.52 -15.20 13.27
C SER A 413 -9.51 -16.51 12.48
N ILE A 414 -10.35 -17.49 12.86
CA ILE A 414 -10.57 -18.72 12.08
C ILE A 414 -11.19 -18.41 10.70
N TYR A 415 -11.96 -17.32 10.58
CA TYR A 415 -12.53 -16.91 9.31
C TYR A 415 -11.48 -16.44 8.29
N ILE A 416 -10.30 -15.97 8.70
CA ILE A 416 -9.24 -15.49 7.80
C ILE A 416 -8.75 -16.58 6.83
N PRO A 417 -8.29 -17.77 7.28
CA PRO A 417 -7.88 -18.83 6.35
C PRO A 417 -9.06 -19.35 5.52
N VAL A 418 -10.28 -19.39 6.07
CA VAL A 418 -11.49 -19.77 5.33
C VAL A 418 -11.78 -18.76 4.21
N TYR A 419 -11.62 -17.47 4.47
CA TYR A 419 -11.77 -16.39 3.51
C TYR A 419 -10.75 -16.56 2.38
N LEU A 420 -9.46 -16.76 2.72
CA LEU A 420 -8.39 -16.94 1.74
C LEU A 420 -8.67 -18.13 0.82
N TYR A 421 -9.05 -19.28 1.39
CA TYR A 421 -9.42 -20.47 0.62
C TYR A 421 -10.57 -20.21 -0.35
N LYS A 422 -11.67 -19.61 0.14
CA LYS A 422 -12.84 -19.28 -0.67
C LYS A 422 -12.50 -18.24 -1.75
N ALA A 423 -11.63 -17.28 -1.45
CA ALA A 423 -11.19 -16.25 -2.39
C ALA A 423 -10.35 -16.86 -3.52
N MET A 424 -9.37 -17.73 -3.21
CA MET A 424 -8.58 -18.45 -4.22
C MET A 424 -9.49 -19.26 -5.15
N ARG A 425 -10.40 -20.04 -4.57
CA ARG A 425 -11.42 -20.81 -5.30
C ARG A 425 -12.22 -19.96 -6.29
N ARG A 426 -12.66 -18.78 -5.86
CA ARG A 426 -13.52 -17.90 -6.65
C ARG A 426 -12.76 -17.16 -7.75
N VAL A 427 -11.54 -16.71 -7.49
CA VAL A 427 -10.73 -15.93 -8.43
C VAL A 427 -10.11 -16.82 -9.51
N TYR A 428 -9.63 -18.01 -9.14
CA TYR A 428 -8.98 -18.93 -10.10
C TYR A 428 -9.94 -19.97 -10.68
N ALA A 429 -11.19 -20.02 -10.23
CA ALA A 429 -12.24 -20.92 -10.71
C ALA A 429 -11.82 -22.41 -10.75
N GLN A 430 -11.08 -22.89 -9.74
CA GLN A 430 -10.62 -24.28 -9.65
C GLN A 430 -11.48 -25.12 -8.69
N GLY A 431 -11.50 -26.44 -8.88
CA GLY A 431 -12.16 -27.38 -7.97
C GLY A 431 -11.46 -27.51 -6.60
N HIS A 432 -12.12 -28.16 -5.63
CA HIS A 432 -11.58 -28.35 -4.28
C HIS A 432 -10.23 -29.07 -4.29
N TRP A 433 -10.14 -30.20 -4.98
CA TRP A 433 -8.96 -31.08 -5.01
C TRP A 433 -7.69 -30.41 -5.55
N LEU A 434 -7.84 -29.47 -6.50
CA LEU A 434 -6.71 -28.71 -7.04
C LEU A 434 -6.34 -27.49 -6.18
N THR A 435 -7.30 -26.97 -5.42
CA THR A 435 -7.10 -25.73 -4.63
C THR A 435 -6.51 -26.02 -3.26
N VAL A 436 -6.87 -27.12 -2.61
CA VAL A 436 -6.38 -27.48 -1.27
C VAL A 436 -4.84 -27.58 -1.19
N PRO A 437 -4.13 -28.34 -2.03
CA PRO A 437 -2.67 -28.42 -1.93
C PRO A 437 -2.00 -27.06 -2.17
N LYS A 438 -2.56 -26.25 -3.07
CA LYS A 438 -2.09 -24.88 -3.33
C LYS A 438 -2.33 -23.96 -2.14
N PHE A 439 -3.49 -24.06 -1.52
CA PHE A 439 -3.82 -23.31 -0.31
C PHE A 439 -2.85 -23.66 0.84
N MET A 440 -2.56 -24.96 1.04
CA MET A 440 -1.58 -25.39 2.05
C MET A 440 -0.18 -24.86 1.73
N ALA A 441 0.28 -24.96 0.48
CA ALA A 441 1.55 -24.40 0.05
C ALA A 441 1.61 -22.88 0.26
N LEU A 442 0.51 -22.16 -0.01
CA LEU A 442 0.41 -20.72 0.20
C LEU A 442 0.45 -20.35 1.69
N ILE A 443 -0.21 -21.12 2.57
CA ILE A 443 -0.12 -20.91 4.02
C ILE A 443 1.32 -21.09 4.50
N LEU A 444 1.99 -22.17 4.09
CA LEU A 444 3.39 -22.39 4.44
C LEU A 444 4.28 -21.24 3.95
N THR A 445 4.01 -20.74 2.74
CA THR A 445 4.71 -19.57 2.19
C THR A 445 4.46 -18.31 3.02
N TYR A 446 3.23 -18.09 3.52
CA TYR A 446 2.92 -16.99 4.44
C TYR A 446 3.66 -17.09 5.76
N ILE A 447 3.65 -18.26 6.39
CA ILE A 447 4.35 -18.50 7.66
C ILE A 447 5.84 -18.24 7.45
N PHE A 448 6.45 -18.84 6.43
CA PHE A 448 7.86 -18.63 6.11
C PHE A 448 8.19 -17.16 5.81
N GLY A 449 7.38 -16.50 4.96
CA GLY A 449 7.57 -15.10 4.61
C GLY A 449 7.44 -14.15 5.80
N PHE A 450 6.48 -14.41 6.69
CA PHE A 450 6.31 -13.65 7.93
C PHE A 450 7.47 -13.87 8.89
N SER A 451 7.95 -15.11 9.07
CA SER A 451 9.12 -15.41 9.89
C SER A 451 10.39 -14.74 9.35
N MET A 452 10.59 -14.74 8.03
CA MET A 452 11.71 -14.02 7.41
C MET A 452 11.60 -12.50 7.61
N MET A 453 10.40 -11.93 7.48
CA MET A 453 10.14 -10.51 7.74
C MET A 453 10.47 -10.15 9.19
N LEU A 454 10.03 -10.97 10.15
CA LEU A 454 10.30 -10.77 11.58
C LEU A 454 11.80 -10.87 11.89
N ALA A 455 12.49 -11.88 11.37
CA ALA A 455 13.93 -12.04 11.53
C ALA A 455 14.71 -10.86 10.94
N PHE A 456 14.31 -10.39 9.76
CA PHE A 456 14.92 -9.21 9.14
C PHE A 456 14.67 -7.93 9.96
N ALA A 457 13.44 -7.73 10.46
CA ALA A 457 13.12 -6.59 11.31
C ALA A 457 13.90 -6.62 12.65
N LEU A 458 14.07 -7.80 13.25
CA LEU A 458 14.93 -7.98 14.43
C LEU A 458 16.40 -7.69 14.12
N LEU A 459 16.92 -8.14 12.98
CA LEU A 459 18.28 -7.81 12.55
C LEU A 459 18.46 -6.29 12.37
N LEU A 460 17.51 -5.61 11.74
CA LEU A 460 17.55 -4.15 11.60
C LEU A 460 17.48 -3.44 12.95
N ALA A 461 16.59 -3.89 13.84
CA ALA A 461 16.47 -3.34 15.18
C ALA A 461 17.78 -3.53 15.97
N ALA A 462 18.37 -4.72 15.92
CA ALA A 462 19.66 -5.05 16.51
C ALA A 462 20.81 -4.18 15.98
N PHE A 463 20.87 -3.93 14.66
CA PHE A 463 21.90 -3.06 14.07
C PHE A 463 21.71 -1.57 14.36
N SER A 464 20.52 -1.17 14.80
CA SER A 464 20.16 0.21 15.09
C SER A 464 20.39 0.57 16.57
N ILE A 465 20.40 -0.41 17.46
CA ILE A 465 20.64 -0.25 18.91
C ILE A 465 22.13 -0.03 19.17
#